data_AF-A0A1C5Q442-F1
#
_entry.id   AF-A0A1C5Q442-F1
#
_cell.length_a   1.000
_cell.length_b   1.000
_cell.length_c   1.000
_cell.angle_alpha   90.00
_cell.angle_beta   90.00
_cell.angle_gamma   90.00
#
_symmetry.space_group_name_H-M   'P 1'
#
loop_
_entity.id
_entity.type
_entity.pdbx_description
1 polymer ?
#
loop_
_entity_poly.entity_id
_entity_poly.type
_entity_poly.pdbx_seq_one_letter_code
_entity_poly.pdbx_strand_id
1 'polypeptide(L)'
;MKDDNERVEALNAIFDDDPAKKAREKEIEKLEKKREKQLAKLKKKGIDPEQKKEETETIPSEQAETEEKNEAASDVVNEAGETVTNYFADSDASSNTHVLEEEEQPGKKKKKDKKKKKQEKEEINIVKDLISLALYILAIVAICWLILTYVGQRTEVSGDSMNDTLHNGDSLWIDKLSYHFKDPERFDIVVFPYEEEDDTYYIKRIIGLPGETVYIDEDGVIYINDEPLEEDYGKEVIEENHRGLAAEPVTLGDDEYFVMGDNRNNSRDSRLSDVGNIHKNKFVGKAVFRFTGGFGFLNKEEQ
;
A
#
# COMPACT_ATOMS: atom_id res chain seq x y z
N MET A 1 -40.16 8.53 47.82
CA MET A 1 -40.54 7.19 47.29
C MET A 1 -41.48 7.24 46.08
N LYS A 2 -42.53 8.08 46.00
CA LYS A 2 -43.28 8.25 44.73
C LYS A 2 -42.59 9.24 43.76
N ASP A 3 -42.07 10.34 44.27
CA ASP A 3 -41.44 11.40 43.44
C ASP A 3 -40.07 11.01 42.86
N ASP A 4 -39.37 10.05 43.47
CA ASP A 4 -38.06 9.59 43.00
C ASP A 4 -38.20 8.64 41.80
N ASN A 5 -39.32 7.91 41.70
CA ASN A 5 -39.56 6.95 40.63
C ASN A 5 -40.03 7.64 39.33
N GLU A 6 -40.83 8.70 39.44
CA GLU A 6 -41.23 9.53 38.29
C GLU A 6 -40.03 10.27 37.66
N ARG A 7 -39.04 10.67 38.47
CA ARG A 7 -37.80 11.30 37.96
C ARG A 7 -36.89 10.33 37.23
N VAL A 8 -36.84 9.06 37.65
CA VAL A 8 -36.06 8.01 36.98
C VAL A 8 -36.71 7.59 35.67
N GLU A 9 -38.03 7.47 35.62
CA GLU A 9 -38.77 7.22 34.37
C GLU A 9 -38.65 8.38 33.37
N ALA A 10 -38.67 9.64 33.85
CA ALA A 10 -38.46 10.81 33.00
C ALA A 10 -37.02 10.93 32.49
N LEU A 11 -36.01 10.52 33.26
CA LEU A 11 -34.61 10.47 32.79
C LEU A 11 -34.41 9.38 31.74
N ASN A 12 -34.99 8.20 31.92
CA ASN A 12 -34.87 7.10 30.96
C ASN A 12 -35.56 7.43 29.62
N ALA A 13 -36.67 8.18 29.64
CA ALA A 13 -37.32 8.67 28.43
C ALA A 13 -36.47 9.68 27.62
N ILE A 14 -35.55 10.40 28.26
CA ILE A 14 -34.63 11.34 27.58
C ILE A 14 -33.47 10.59 26.89
N PHE A 15 -33.07 9.42 27.40
CA PHE A 15 -31.99 8.60 26.84
C PHE A 15 -32.47 7.59 25.77
N ASP A 16 -33.78 7.34 25.64
CA ASP A 16 -34.33 6.44 24.61
C ASP A 16 -34.56 7.13 23.26
N ASP A 17 -34.62 8.46 23.21
CA ASP A 17 -34.73 9.25 21.98
C ASP A 17 -33.36 9.75 21.46
N ASP A 18 -32.26 9.12 21.90
CA ASP A 18 -30.93 9.41 21.36
C ASP A 18 -30.81 8.92 19.89
N PRO A 19 -30.67 9.83 18.91
CA PRO A 19 -30.53 9.46 17.51
C PRO A 19 -29.30 8.57 17.25
N ALA A 20 -28.25 8.66 18.08
CA ALA A 20 -27.05 7.84 17.96
C ALA A 20 -27.31 6.37 18.35
N LYS A 21 -28.12 6.11 19.39
CA LYS A 21 -28.52 4.75 19.79
C LYS A 21 -29.36 4.09 18.70
N LYS A 22 -30.33 4.82 18.16
CA LYS A 22 -31.19 4.35 17.06
C LYS A 22 -30.42 4.11 15.74
N ALA A 23 -29.37 4.89 15.49
CA ALA A 23 -28.48 4.67 14.35
C ALA A 23 -27.65 3.38 14.53
N ARG A 24 -27.08 3.16 15.72
CA ARG A 24 -26.34 1.93 16.06
C ARG A 24 -27.22 0.68 15.96
N GLU A 25 -28.46 0.73 16.44
CA GLU A 25 -29.41 -0.39 16.35
C GLU A 25 -29.75 -0.74 14.90
N LYS A 26 -29.96 0.27 14.03
CA LYS A 26 -30.17 0.04 12.58
C LYS A 26 -28.95 -0.55 11.90
N GLU A 27 -27.75 -0.15 12.31
CA GLU A 27 -26.51 -0.69 11.78
C GLU A 27 -26.31 -2.15 12.20
N ILE A 28 -26.59 -2.48 13.46
CA ILE A 28 -26.59 -3.86 13.97
C ILE A 28 -27.60 -4.72 13.19
N GLU A 29 -28.83 -4.26 12.99
CA GLU A 29 -29.84 -5.00 12.22
C GLU A 29 -29.40 -5.24 10.75
N LYS A 30 -28.73 -4.25 10.15
CA LYS A 30 -28.17 -4.36 8.79
C LYS A 30 -27.03 -5.38 8.73
N LEU A 31 -26.18 -5.44 9.76
CA LEU A 31 -25.10 -6.40 9.88
C LEU A 31 -25.63 -7.82 10.12
N GLU A 32 -26.64 -7.99 10.95
CA GLU A 32 -27.30 -9.28 11.19
C GLU A 32 -27.95 -9.83 9.91
N LYS A 33 -28.71 -9.01 9.18
CA LYS A 33 -29.25 -9.39 7.86
C LYS A 33 -28.17 -9.77 6.85
N LYS A 34 -27.00 -9.11 6.90
CA LYS A 34 -25.85 -9.45 6.04
C LYS A 34 -25.22 -10.78 6.46
N ARG A 35 -25.09 -11.03 7.77
CA ARG A 35 -24.60 -12.29 8.34
C ARG A 35 -25.50 -13.46 7.99
N GLU A 36 -26.82 -13.32 8.12
CA GLU A 36 -27.78 -14.37 7.76
C GLU A 36 -27.72 -14.71 6.27
N LYS A 37 -27.61 -13.69 5.39
CA LYS A 37 -27.42 -13.92 3.95
C LYS A 37 -26.11 -14.64 3.64
N GLN A 38 -25.04 -14.37 4.38
CA GLN A 38 -23.77 -15.08 4.24
C GLN A 38 -23.88 -16.53 4.72
N LEU A 39 -24.50 -16.75 5.88
CA LEU A 39 -24.75 -18.11 6.40
C LEU A 39 -25.63 -18.93 5.46
N ALA A 40 -26.67 -18.32 4.87
CA ALA A 40 -27.51 -18.98 3.87
C ALA A 40 -26.75 -19.32 2.58
N LYS A 41 -25.80 -18.45 2.15
CA LYS A 41 -24.90 -18.73 1.01
C LYS A 41 -23.93 -19.86 1.32
N LEU A 42 -23.41 -19.94 2.55
CA LEU A 42 -22.52 -21.01 3.00
C LEU A 42 -23.27 -22.35 3.08
N LYS A 43 -24.49 -22.37 3.64
CA LYS A 43 -25.35 -23.57 3.66
C LYS A 43 -25.71 -24.04 2.24
N LYS A 44 -25.96 -23.13 1.27
CA LYS A 44 -26.15 -23.49 -0.15
C LYS A 44 -24.89 -24.05 -0.84
N LYS A 45 -23.69 -23.76 -0.32
CA LYS A 45 -22.42 -24.32 -0.79
C LYS A 45 -22.03 -25.62 -0.06
N GLY A 46 -22.92 -26.18 0.77
CA GLY A 46 -22.66 -27.43 1.51
C GLY A 46 -21.70 -27.28 2.69
N ILE A 47 -21.44 -26.06 3.15
CA ILE A 47 -20.59 -25.78 4.31
C ILE A 47 -21.50 -25.53 5.51
N ASP A 48 -21.52 -26.47 6.46
CA ASP A 48 -22.28 -26.36 7.70
C ASP A 48 -21.48 -25.60 8.78
N PRO A 49 -21.89 -24.40 9.22
CA PRO A 49 -21.15 -23.62 10.21
C PRO A 49 -21.38 -24.04 11.67
N GLU A 50 -22.15 -25.10 11.94
CA GLU A 50 -22.54 -25.49 13.31
C GLU A 50 -21.69 -26.60 13.97
N GLN A 51 -20.57 -27.02 13.38
CA GLN A 51 -19.58 -27.89 14.05
C GLN A 51 -18.28 -27.16 14.41
N LYS A 52 -18.36 -26.16 15.30
CA LYS A 52 -17.25 -25.77 16.19
C LYS A 52 -17.77 -24.92 17.35
N LYS A 53 -18.55 -25.53 18.23
CA LYS A 53 -18.88 -24.99 19.56
C LYS A 53 -18.84 -26.13 20.55
N GLU A 54 -17.65 -26.52 20.94
CA GLU A 54 -17.40 -27.13 22.24
C GLU A 54 -15.94 -26.85 22.60
N GLU A 55 -15.77 -26.39 23.85
CA GLU A 55 -14.51 -26.00 24.51
C GLU A 55 -13.97 -24.64 24.02
N THR A 56 -13.92 -23.56 24.82
CA THR A 56 -13.48 -23.49 26.21
C THR A 56 -14.10 -22.24 26.88
N GLU A 57 -14.88 -22.44 27.93
CA GLU A 57 -15.05 -21.44 28.99
C GLU A 57 -14.36 -22.02 30.23
N THR A 58 -13.47 -21.21 30.81
CA THR A 58 -12.92 -21.28 32.18
C THR A 58 -11.96 -22.42 32.55
N ILE A 59 -10.72 -22.06 32.96
CA ILE A 59 -10.10 -22.61 34.18
C ILE A 59 -9.38 -21.46 34.95
N PRO A 60 -9.42 -21.44 36.29
CA PRO A 60 -8.94 -20.37 37.16
C PRO A 60 -7.42 -20.45 37.48
N SER A 61 -7.00 -19.48 38.28
CA SER A 61 -5.74 -19.33 39.01
C SER A 61 -5.05 -20.60 39.53
N GLU A 62 -3.71 -20.49 39.60
CA GLU A 62 -2.83 -20.88 40.73
C GLU A 62 -1.71 -21.89 40.42
N GLN A 63 -0.50 -21.33 40.34
CA GLN A 63 0.80 -21.75 40.85
C GLN A 63 1.31 -23.21 40.82
N ALA A 64 2.59 -23.27 40.42
CA ALA A 64 3.71 -23.99 41.03
C ALA A 64 4.12 -25.39 40.52
N GLU A 65 5.38 -25.39 40.04
CA GLU A 65 6.49 -26.32 40.35
C GLU A 65 6.71 -27.63 39.54
N THR A 66 7.98 -27.71 39.08
CA THR A 66 8.90 -28.88 38.91
C THR A 66 8.63 -29.91 37.80
N GLU A 67 9.55 -30.03 36.83
CA GLU A 67 10.62 -31.08 36.71
C GLU A 67 10.03 -32.48 36.39
N GLU A 68 10.49 -33.33 35.48
CA GLU A 68 11.68 -33.53 34.65
C GLU A 68 11.39 -34.77 33.75
N LYS A 69 12.19 -35.00 32.69
CA LYS A 69 12.43 -36.29 31.98
C LYS A 69 11.32 -36.86 31.07
N ASN A 70 11.57 -37.55 29.96
CA ASN A 70 12.76 -37.90 29.17
C ASN A 70 12.26 -38.58 27.87
N GLU A 71 13.11 -38.54 26.83
CA GLU A 71 13.28 -39.56 25.76
C GLU A 71 12.10 -39.86 24.81
N ALA A 72 12.26 -40.28 23.56
CA ALA A 72 13.27 -40.20 22.51
C ALA A 72 12.64 -40.87 21.27
N ALA A 73 13.11 -40.48 20.08
CA ALA A 73 13.06 -41.22 18.80
C ALA A 73 11.70 -41.41 18.09
N SER A 74 11.56 -40.87 16.89
CA SER A 74 11.98 -41.61 15.68
C SER A 74 11.70 -40.82 14.40
N ASP A 75 12.72 -40.79 13.55
CA ASP A 75 12.75 -40.27 12.18
C ASP A 75 11.86 -41.09 11.21
N VAL A 76 11.38 -40.46 10.13
CA VAL A 76 11.57 -40.96 8.74
C VAL A 76 11.49 -39.79 7.74
N VAL A 77 12.58 -39.60 7.00
CA VAL A 77 12.74 -38.82 5.75
C VAL A 77 12.67 -39.79 4.56
N ASN A 78 12.37 -39.29 3.35
CA ASN A 78 13.07 -39.51 2.05
C ASN A 78 12.12 -39.13 0.89
N GLU A 79 12.42 -38.10 0.10
CA GLU A 79 13.36 -38.02 -1.04
C GLU A 79 12.92 -38.77 -2.30
N ALA A 80 12.48 -38.01 -3.31
CA ALA A 80 12.85 -38.18 -4.72
C ALA A 80 12.28 -36.99 -5.51
N GLY A 81 13.16 -36.21 -6.15
CA GLY A 81 12.78 -35.05 -6.95
C GLY A 81 12.10 -35.44 -8.26
N GLU A 82 11.15 -34.62 -8.70
CA GLU A 82 10.92 -34.22 -10.09
C GLU A 82 9.78 -33.18 -10.17
N THR A 83 9.90 -32.31 -11.15
CA THR A 83 9.02 -31.19 -11.48
C THR A 83 7.63 -31.65 -11.91
N VAL A 84 6.55 -31.01 -11.42
CA VAL A 84 5.30 -30.87 -12.19
C VAL A 84 4.63 -29.53 -11.87
N THR A 85 4.69 -28.62 -12.83
CA THR A 85 3.74 -27.51 -13.00
C THR A 85 2.36 -28.08 -13.34
N ASN A 86 1.27 -27.49 -12.81
CA ASN A 86 0.02 -27.40 -13.56
C ASN A 86 -0.83 -26.22 -13.06
N TYR A 87 -0.85 -25.18 -13.89
CA TYR A 87 -1.94 -24.21 -13.97
C TYR A 87 -3.15 -24.93 -14.57
N PHE A 88 -4.27 -24.98 -13.84
CA PHE A 88 -5.58 -25.20 -14.44
C PHE A 88 -6.08 -23.87 -14.99
N ALA A 89 -6.25 -23.80 -16.30
CA ALA A 89 -7.02 -22.76 -16.97
C ALA A 89 -8.42 -23.31 -17.24
N ASP A 90 -9.43 -22.58 -16.80
CA ASP A 90 -10.84 -22.83 -17.05
C ASP A 90 -11.14 -22.84 -18.56
N SER A 91 -11.97 -23.81 -18.97
CA SER A 91 -12.55 -23.87 -20.31
C SER A 91 -14.04 -23.57 -20.20
N ASP A 92 -14.43 -22.38 -20.64
CA ASP A 92 -15.84 -22.02 -20.79
C ASP A 92 -16.38 -22.49 -22.14
N ALA A 93 -17.48 -23.23 -22.03
CA ALA A 93 -18.34 -23.65 -23.11
C ALA A 93 -19.31 -22.54 -23.52
N SER A 94 -19.54 -22.39 -24.83
CA SER A 94 -20.79 -21.89 -25.39
C SER A 94 -20.81 -22.26 -26.88
N SER A 95 -21.40 -23.39 -27.28
CA SER A 95 -22.81 -23.57 -27.65
C SER A 95 -23.36 -22.51 -28.59
N ASN A 96 -23.46 -22.84 -29.88
CA ASN A 96 -24.67 -22.55 -30.63
C ASN A 96 -24.86 -23.59 -31.74
N THR A 97 -25.92 -24.36 -31.60
CA THR A 97 -26.50 -25.27 -32.57
C THR A 97 -27.52 -24.51 -33.43
N HIS A 98 -27.49 -24.71 -34.75
CA HIS A 98 -28.70 -24.68 -35.57
C HIS A 98 -28.63 -25.82 -36.59
N VAL A 99 -29.72 -26.57 -36.66
CA VAL A 99 -29.91 -27.81 -37.42
C VAL A 99 -30.83 -27.52 -38.63
N LEU A 100 -30.86 -28.48 -39.57
CA LEU A 100 -31.79 -28.72 -40.70
C LEU A 100 -31.32 -28.09 -42.03
N GLU A 101 -31.24 -28.77 -43.19
CA GLU A 101 -31.83 -30.04 -43.67
C GLU A 101 -31.11 -30.52 -44.98
N GLU A 102 -31.46 -31.72 -45.43
CA GLU A 102 -30.82 -32.65 -46.39
C GLU A 102 -30.77 -32.24 -47.90
N GLU A 103 -29.81 -32.79 -48.67
CA GLU A 103 -30.05 -33.79 -49.75
C GLU A 103 -28.79 -34.10 -50.61
N GLU A 104 -28.74 -35.33 -51.14
CA GLU A 104 -27.64 -36.00 -51.83
C GLU A 104 -27.40 -35.61 -53.32
N GLN A 105 -26.24 -36.05 -53.83
CA GLN A 105 -25.62 -35.92 -55.18
C GLN A 105 -26.41 -36.59 -56.35
N PRO A 106 -25.95 -36.72 -57.65
CA PRO A 106 -24.62 -36.50 -58.28
C PRO A 106 -24.56 -36.01 -59.76
N GLY A 107 -23.35 -35.73 -60.29
CA GLY A 107 -23.08 -35.93 -61.73
C GLY A 107 -22.10 -35.02 -62.51
N LYS A 108 -20.82 -35.45 -62.60
CA LYS A 108 -19.94 -35.53 -63.81
C LYS A 108 -19.82 -34.34 -64.81
N LYS A 109 -18.64 -33.68 -64.85
CA LYS A 109 -17.49 -33.87 -65.79
C LYS A 109 -16.68 -32.59 -66.11
N LYS A 110 -15.36 -32.69 -65.84
CA LYS A 110 -14.18 -32.16 -66.56
C LYS A 110 -14.05 -30.64 -66.82
N LYS A 111 -13.01 -30.03 -66.24
CA LYS A 111 -11.79 -29.60 -67.00
C LYS A 111 -10.62 -29.31 -66.05
N LYS A 112 -9.43 -29.63 -66.55
CA LYS A 112 -8.12 -29.47 -65.93
C LYS A 112 -7.84 -27.99 -65.66
N ASP A 113 -7.51 -27.65 -64.43
CA ASP A 113 -6.45 -26.68 -64.13
C ASP A 113 -5.67 -27.17 -62.92
N LYS A 114 -4.47 -27.70 -63.20
CA LYS A 114 -3.49 -28.08 -62.20
C LYS A 114 -2.95 -26.80 -61.54
N LYS A 115 -3.69 -26.25 -60.56
CA LYS A 115 -3.12 -25.29 -59.62
C LYS A 115 -2.25 -26.08 -58.64
N LYS A 116 -0.96 -26.21 -58.97
CA LYS A 116 0.06 -26.64 -58.01
C LYS A 116 -0.05 -25.70 -56.79
N LYS A 117 -0.72 -26.14 -55.72
CA LYS A 117 -0.47 -25.62 -54.38
C LYS A 117 0.96 -26.04 -54.05
N LYS A 118 1.90 -25.15 -54.32
CA LYS A 118 3.25 -25.21 -53.77
C LYS A 118 3.01 -25.00 -52.26
N GLN A 119 2.93 -26.09 -51.50
CA GLN A 119 3.19 -26.03 -50.07
C GLN A 119 4.64 -25.58 -49.97
N GLU A 120 4.83 -24.28 -49.80
CA GLU A 120 6.09 -23.73 -49.35
C GLU A 120 6.28 -24.34 -47.96
N LYS A 121 7.20 -25.31 -47.86
CA LYS A 121 7.66 -25.76 -46.56
C LYS A 121 8.30 -24.52 -45.96
N GLU A 122 7.68 -23.93 -44.94
CA GLU A 122 8.40 -23.01 -44.08
C GLU A 122 9.58 -23.81 -43.53
N GLU A 123 10.76 -23.57 -44.08
CA GLU A 123 11.99 -24.03 -43.47
C GLU A 123 12.09 -23.25 -42.16
N ILE A 124 11.68 -23.91 -41.08
CA ILE A 124 11.82 -23.40 -39.72
C ILE A 124 13.30 -23.12 -39.56
N ASN A 125 13.68 -21.84 -39.63
CA ASN A 125 15.05 -21.43 -39.48
C ASN A 125 15.34 -21.45 -37.99
N ILE A 126 15.52 -22.66 -37.44
CA ILE A 126 15.68 -22.91 -36.00
C ILE A 126 16.73 -21.96 -35.39
N VAL A 127 17.78 -21.62 -36.14
CA VAL A 127 18.81 -20.66 -35.74
C VAL A 127 18.27 -19.22 -35.64
N LYS A 128 17.47 -18.76 -36.61
CA LYS A 128 16.85 -17.42 -36.56
C LYS A 128 15.82 -17.33 -35.44
N ASP A 129 15.08 -18.41 -35.21
CA ASP A 129 14.09 -18.49 -34.12
C ASP A 129 14.79 -18.50 -32.76
N LEU A 130 15.91 -19.22 -32.62
CA LEU A 130 16.77 -19.18 -31.44
C LEU A 130 17.37 -17.79 -31.18
N ILE A 131 17.86 -17.11 -32.23
CA ILE A 131 18.39 -15.75 -32.10
C ILE A 131 17.27 -14.77 -31.72
N SER A 132 16.10 -14.89 -32.32
CA SER A 132 14.93 -14.04 -32.01
C SER A 132 14.46 -14.27 -30.58
N LEU A 133 14.42 -15.53 -30.12
CA LEU A 133 14.09 -15.89 -28.75
C LEU A 133 15.14 -15.34 -27.76
N ALA A 134 16.43 -15.49 -28.08
CA ALA A 134 17.50 -14.96 -27.23
C ALA A 134 17.45 -13.43 -27.12
N LEU A 135 17.19 -12.73 -28.22
CA LEU A 135 17.00 -11.27 -28.22
C LEU A 135 15.76 -10.86 -27.43
N TYR A 136 14.66 -11.62 -27.53
CA TYR A 136 13.44 -11.35 -26.76
C TYR A 136 13.66 -11.53 -25.26
N ILE A 137 14.33 -12.62 -24.86
CA ILE A 137 14.72 -12.85 -23.46
C ILE A 137 15.66 -11.74 -22.98
N LEU A 138 16.66 -11.35 -23.78
CA LEU A 138 17.59 -10.28 -23.43
C LEU A 138 16.86 -8.94 -23.27
N ALA A 139 15.89 -8.64 -24.14
CA ALA A 139 15.08 -7.44 -24.01
C ALA A 139 14.27 -7.46 -22.70
N ILE A 140 13.63 -8.58 -22.35
CA ILE A 140 12.91 -8.71 -21.07
C ILE A 140 13.87 -8.56 -19.89
N VAL A 141 15.03 -9.21 -19.91
CA VAL A 141 16.02 -9.11 -18.83
C VAL A 141 16.51 -7.67 -18.67
N ALA A 142 16.81 -6.98 -19.77
CA ALA A 142 17.23 -5.59 -19.76
C ALA A 142 16.14 -4.67 -19.22
N ILE A 143 14.88 -4.87 -19.64
CA ILE A 143 13.74 -4.09 -19.14
C ILE A 143 13.52 -4.37 -17.65
N CYS A 144 13.49 -5.63 -17.21
CA CYS A 144 13.34 -5.98 -15.80
C CYS A 144 14.49 -5.42 -14.96
N TRP A 145 15.73 -5.53 -15.43
CA TRP A 145 16.89 -4.96 -14.74
C TRP A 145 16.79 -3.43 -14.64
N LEU A 146 16.35 -2.76 -15.71
CA LEU A 146 16.12 -1.32 -15.69
C LEU A 146 15.00 -0.95 -14.69
N ILE A 147 13.88 -1.68 -14.70
CA ILE A 147 12.76 -1.45 -13.78
C ILE A 147 13.22 -1.64 -12.33
N LEU A 148 13.86 -2.77 -12.02
CA LEU A 148 14.34 -3.06 -10.65
C LEU A 148 15.40 -2.07 -10.18
N THR A 149 16.22 -1.54 -11.09
CA THR A 149 17.27 -0.58 -10.73
C THR A 149 16.73 0.85 -10.57
N TYR A 150 15.77 1.27 -11.40
CA TYR A 150 15.36 2.67 -11.52
C TYR A 150 13.97 3.01 -10.97
N VAL A 151 13.07 2.04 -10.75
CA VAL A 151 11.67 2.35 -10.41
C VAL A 151 11.46 2.56 -8.92
N GLY A 152 12.13 1.80 -8.06
CA GLY A 152 11.99 2.05 -6.62
C GLY A 152 12.75 1.09 -5.73
N GLN A 153 12.94 1.52 -4.49
CA GLN A 153 13.65 0.78 -3.46
C GLN A 153 12.76 0.66 -2.22
N ARG A 154 12.73 -0.52 -1.60
CA ARG A 154 12.14 -0.71 -0.27
C ARG A 154 13.16 -0.27 0.78
N THR A 155 12.75 0.58 1.72
CA THR A 155 13.57 1.03 2.85
C THR A 155 12.79 0.91 4.16
N GLU A 156 13.49 0.96 5.28
CA GLU A 156 12.93 1.02 6.62
C GLU A 156 13.15 2.42 7.21
N VAL A 157 12.16 2.94 7.93
CA VAL A 157 12.27 4.22 8.65
C VAL A 157 13.02 3.99 9.95
N SER A 158 14.04 4.81 10.19
CA SER A 158 14.75 4.87 11.46
C SER A 158 14.58 6.25 12.10
N GLY A 159 14.15 6.28 13.35
CA GLY A 159 13.90 7.50 14.13
C GLY A 159 12.45 7.98 14.12
N ASP A 160 12.19 9.02 14.92
CA ASP A 160 10.84 9.49 15.28
C ASP A 160 10.45 10.83 14.65
N SER A 161 11.31 11.39 13.78
CA SER A 161 11.12 12.73 13.22
C SER A 161 9.87 12.92 12.35
N MET A 162 9.24 11.82 11.94
CA MET A 162 8.06 11.82 11.08
C MET A 162 6.81 11.28 11.80
N ASN A 163 6.84 11.07 13.12
CA ASN A 163 5.63 10.74 13.88
C ASN A 163 4.61 11.89 13.82
N ASP A 164 3.30 11.67 13.74
CA ASP A 164 2.54 10.39 13.72
C ASP A 164 2.43 9.74 12.32
N THR A 165 2.96 10.37 11.27
CA THR A 165 2.81 9.89 9.89
C THR A 165 3.58 8.60 9.64
N LEU A 166 4.85 8.56 10.05
CA LEU A 166 5.77 7.44 9.86
C LEU A 166 6.45 7.10 11.18
N HIS A 167 6.30 5.85 11.61
CA HIS A 167 6.87 5.36 12.85
C HIS A 167 8.19 4.63 12.59
N ASN A 168 9.05 4.60 13.61
CA ASN A 168 10.29 3.82 13.58
C ASN A 168 9.99 2.34 13.29
N GLY A 169 10.65 1.76 12.29
CA GLY A 169 10.42 0.40 11.79
C GLY A 169 9.40 0.30 10.64
N ASP A 170 8.80 1.41 10.21
CA ASP A 170 7.90 1.41 9.05
C ASP A 170 8.68 1.07 7.76
N SER A 171 8.17 0.10 7.01
CA SER A 171 8.71 -0.26 5.70
C SER A 171 8.05 0.57 4.60
N LEU A 172 8.84 1.31 3.85
CA LEU A 172 8.40 2.23 2.80
C LEU A 172 8.85 1.80 1.40
N TRP A 173 8.03 2.15 0.42
CA TRP A 173 8.43 2.16 -0.99
C TRP A 173 8.82 3.57 -1.41
N ILE A 174 10.06 3.73 -1.87
CA ILE A 174 10.58 4.98 -2.41
C ILE A 174 10.53 4.93 -3.94
N ASP A 175 9.80 5.85 -4.54
CA ASP A 175 9.79 6.09 -5.98
C ASP A 175 10.93 7.04 -6.36
N LYS A 176 11.92 6.53 -7.10
CA LYS A 176 13.07 7.30 -7.59
C LYS A 176 12.83 7.94 -8.95
N LEU A 177 11.76 7.54 -9.64
CA LEU A 177 11.49 7.93 -11.02
C LEU A 177 10.63 9.20 -11.10
N SER A 178 9.74 9.41 -10.13
CA SER A 178 8.84 10.57 -10.09
C SER A 178 9.56 11.90 -10.31
N TYR A 179 10.69 12.13 -9.64
CA TYR A 179 11.44 13.40 -9.73
C TYR A 179 12.30 13.56 -10.98
N HIS A 180 12.38 12.54 -11.83
CA HIS A 180 12.99 12.67 -13.15
C HIS A 180 12.04 13.32 -14.17
N PHE A 181 10.73 13.16 -13.98
CA PHE A 181 9.71 13.62 -14.92
C PHE A 181 8.82 14.75 -14.37
N LYS A 182 8.77 14.91 -13.05
CA LYS A 182 7.97 15.92 -12.37
C LYS A 182 8.79 16.63 -11.30
N ASP A 183 8.44 17.88 -11.05
CA ASP A 183 9.00 18.61 -9.92
C ASP A 183 8.40 18.10 -8.60
N PRO A 184 9.18 18.06 -7.51
CA PRO A 184 8.64 17.81 -6.17
C PRO A 184 7.54 18.80 -5.81
N GLU A 185 6.43 18.28 -5.27
CA GLU A 185 5.25 19.07 -4.91
C GLU A 185 5.23 19.32 -3.40
N ARG A 186 4.48 20.35 -2.98
CA ARG A 186 4.30 20.63 -1.55
C ARG A 186 3.67 19.40 -0.88
N PHE A 187 4.10 19.13 0.34
CA PHE A 187 3.70 18.01 1.17
C PHE A 187 4.20 16.63 0.72
N ASP A 188 5.02 16.55 -0.33
CA ASP A 188 5.68 15.31 -0.66
C ASP A 188 6.66 14.89 0.43
N ILE A 189 6.63 13.61 0.79
CA ILE A 189 7.62 13.02 1.68
C ILE A 189 8.82 12.60 0.84
N VAL A 190 9.96 13.26 1.06
CA VAL A 190 11.18 13.13 0.29
C VAL A 190 12.29 12.47 1.09
N VAL A 191 13.15 11.75 0.37
CA VAL A 191 14.38 11.17 0.89
C VAL A 191 15.58 11.87 0.27
N PHE A 192 16.54 12.30 1.07
CA PHE A 192 17.79 12.95 0.63
C PHE A 192 18.96 12.55 1.55
N PRO A 193 20.21 12.56 1.06
CA PRO A 193 21.37 12.19 1.86
C PRO A 193 21.70 13.27 2.90
N TYR A 194 22.16 12.86 4.08
CA TYR A 194 22.73 13.75 5.08
C TYR A 194 24.20 14.02 4.74
N GLU A 195 24.61 15.29 4.60
CA GLU A 195 25.93 15.62 4.03
C GLU A 195 27.11 15.32 4.97
N GLU A 196 26.89 15.24 6.29
CA GLU A 196 27.98 15.02 7.24
C GLU A 196 28.31 13.53 7.48
N GLU A 197 27.40 12.61 7.13
CA GLU A 197 27.60 11.17 7.32
C GLU A 197 27.25 10.40 6.04
N ASP A 198 28.25 9.71 5.49
CA ASP A 198 28.06 8.82 4.35
C ASP A 198 27.02 7.72 4.68
N ASP A 199 26.26 7.32 3.65
CA ASP A 199 25.20 6.31 3.72
C ASP A 199 24.03 6.62 4.68
N THR A 200 23.94 7.84 5.21
CA THR A 200 22.79 8.29 6.02
C THR A 200 21.81 9.09 5.16
N TYR A 201 20.54 8.72 5.23
CA TYR A 201 19.47 9.39 4.48
C TYR A 201 18.39 9.91 5.43
N TYR A 202 17.93 11.13 5.19
CA TYR A 202 16.81 11.72 5.89
C TYR A 202 15.54 11.62 5.09
N ILE A 203 14.44 11.36 5.81
CA ILE A 203 13.07 11.43 5.31
C ILE A 203 12.37 12.60 5.97
N LYS A 204 11.83 13.51 5.16
CA LYS A 204 11.14 14.74 5.59
C LYS A 204 10.03 15.10 4.62
N ARG A 205 9.15 16.00 5.00
CA ARG A 205 8.09 16.54 4.15
C ARG A 205 8.48 17.89 3.57
N ILE A 206 8.19 18.11 2.29
CA ILE A 206 8.35 19.42 1.66
C ILE A 206 7.29 20.38 2.20
N ILE A 207 7.75 21.49 2.77
CA ILE A 207 6.91 22.58 3.27
C ILE A 207 7.00 23.80 2.37
N GLY A 208 8.19 24.21 1.94
CA GLY A 208 8.40 25.35 1.05
C GLY A 208 8.91 24.94 -0.33
N LEU A 209 8.41 25.59 -1.37
CA LEU A 209 8.78 25.37 -2.77
C LEU A 209 9.73 26.46 -3.29
N PRO A 210 10.41 26.22 -4.42
CA PRO A 210 11.32 27.20 -5.01
C PRO A 210 10.70 28.59 -5.20
N GLY A 211 11.45 29.63 -4.85
CA GLY A 211 11.04 31.03 -4.93
C GLY A 211 10.08 31.50 -3.82
N GLU A 212 9.69 30.64 -2.89
CA GLU A 212 8.82 31.01 -1.78
C GLU A 212 9.60 31.54 -0.58
N THR A 213 8.91 32.28 0.28
CA THR A 213 9.43 32.69 1.59
C THR A 213 8.69 31.96 2.69
N VAL A 214 9.44 31.29 3.57
CA VAL A 214 8.92 30.50 4.70
C VAL A 214 9.32 31.16 6.00
N TYR A 215 8.38 31.32 6.93
CA TYR A 215 8.66 31.65 8.33
C TYR A 215 7.63 31.02 9.25
N ILE A 216 7.97 30.93 10.53
CA ILE A 216 7.13 30.43 11.60
C ILE A 216 6.97 31.57 12.59
N ASP A 217 5.77 31.89 13.05
CA ASP A 217 5.54 32.94 14.05
C ASP A 217 5.75 32.46 15.51
N GLU A 218 5.54 33.35 16.48
CA GLU A 218 5.65 33.04 17.91
C GLU A 218 4.61 32.04 18.42
N ASP A 219 3.47 31.93 17.73
CA ASP A 219 2.40 30.98 18.05
C ASP A 219 2.63 29.61 17.38
N GLY A 220 3.73 29.45 16.62
CA GLY A 220 4.11 28.21 15.96
C GLY A 220 3.40 27.97 14.62
N VAL A 221 2.76 28.99 14.05
CA VAL A 221 2.08 28.92 12.75
C VAL A 221 3.10 29.12 11.63
N ILE A 222 3.07 28.22 10.64
CA ILE A 222 3.92 28.29 9.45
C ILE A 222 3.25 29.21 8.42
N TYR A 223 4.01 30.11 7.81
CA TYR A 223 3.59 30.98 6.72
C TYR A 223 4.42 30.72 5.47
N ILE A 224 3.75 30.72 4.32
CA ILE A 224 4.34 30.66 2.99
C ILE A 224 3.91 31.91 2.24
N ASN A 225 4.86 32.76 1.87
CA ASN A 225 4.58 34.05 1.20
C ASN A 225 3.52 34.89 1.94
N ASP A 226 3.66 35.01 3.26
CA ASP A 226 2.75 35.73 4.17
C ASP A 226 1.34 35.13 4.33
N GLU A 227 1.06 33.96 3.72
CA GLU A 227 -0.19 33.23 3.92
C GLU A 227 0.02 32.06 4.90
N PRO A 228 -0.85 31.87 5.90
CA PRO A 228 -0.73 30.75 6.83
C PRO A 228 -0.92 29.42 6.08
N LEU A 229 -0.04 28.47 6.36
CA LEU A 229 -0.08 27.14 5.79
C LEU A 229 -1.15 26.29 6.50
N GLU A 230 -2.18 25.89 5.77
CA GLU A 230 -3.14 24.89 6.24
C GLU A 230 -2.56 23.48 6.05
N GLU A 231 -2.51 22.72 7.13
CA GLU A 231 -2.02 21.34 7.14
C GLU A 231 -2.77 20.47 8.15
N ASP A 232 -3.04 19.21 7.76
CA ASP A 232 -3.80 18.26 8.58
C ASP A 232 -2.91 17.24 9.32
N TYR A 233 -1.62 17.16 8.96
CA TYR A 233 -0.69 16.14 9.45
C TYR A 233 0.22 16.61 10.61
N GLY A 234 0.38 17.91 10.82
CA GLY A 234 1.18 18.50 11.91
C GLY A 234 0.34 18.70 13.17
N LYS A 235 0.34 17.74 14.09
CA LYS A 235 -0.54 17.80 15.28
C LYS A 235 0.02 18.65 16.43
N GLU A 236 1.32 18.89 16.44
CA GLU A 236 1.99 19.63 17.51
C GLU A 236 2.20 21.10 17.14
N VAL A 237 1.89 21.98 18.09
CA VAL A 237 2.29 23.39 18.01
C VAL A 237 3.81 23.46 18.09
N ILE A 238 4.42 24.21 17.18
CA ILE A 238 5.87 24.40 17.15
C ILE A 238 6.26 25.32 18.31
N GLU A 239 7.11 24.84 19.21
CA GLU A 239 7.58 25.65 20.32
C GLU A 239 8.52 26.77 19.82
N GLU A 240 8.53 27.91 20.53
CA GLU A 240 9.30 29.10 20.15
C GLU A 240 10.80 28.80 19.92
N ASN A 241 11.40 27.99 20.77
CA ASN A 241 12.80 27.56 20.68
C ASN A 241 13.08 26.55 19.55
N HIS A 242 12.04 25.99 18.92
CA HIS A 242 12.13 25.01 17.84
C HIS A 242 11.85 25.61 16.45
N ARG A 243 11.64 26.94 16.35
CA ARG A 243 11.49 27.66 15.08
C ARG A 243 12.79 27.71 14.26
N GLY A 244 13.94 27.75 14.94
CA GLY A 244 15.26 27.76 14.31
C GLY A 244 15.46 28.92 13.34
N LEU A 245 16.05 28.65 12.18
CA LEU A 245 16.26 29.63 11.10
C LEU A 245 14.95 30.25 10.59
N ALA A 246 13.85 29.50 10.65
CA ALA A 246 12.53 29.98 10.23
C ALA A 246 11.84 30.86 11.28
N ALA A 247 12.51 31.21 12.38
CA ALA A 247 12.06 32.31 13.24
C ALA A 247 12.07 33.66 12.49
N GLU A 248 12.92 33.77 11.46
CA GLU A 248 12.98 34.88 10.52
C GLU A 248 12.59 34.40 9.11
N PRO A 249 12.17 35.29 8.19
CA PRO A 249 11.87 34.93 6.81
C PRO A 249 13.04 34.27 6.06
N VAL A 250 12.81 33.04 5.60
CA VAL A 250 13.73 32.27 4.76
C VAL A 250 13.21 32.28 3.32
N THR A 251 13.85 33.04 2.44
CA THR A 251 13.55 33.03 0.99
C THR A 251 14.33 31.92 0.29
N LEU A 252 13.61 31.05 -0.41
CA LEU A 252 14.15 29.92 -1.14
C LEU A 252 14.62 30.31 -2.54
N GLY A 253 15.75 29.77 -2.97
CA GLY A 253 16.22 29.87 -4.35
C GLY A 253 15.34 29.12 -5.36
N ASP A 254 15.67 29.24 -6.65
CA ASP A 254 14.92 28.64 -7.77
C ASP A 254 14.96 27.11 -7.82
N ASP A 255 15.84 26.47 -7.04
CA ASP A 255 15.95 25.01 -6.94
C ASP A 255 15.98 24.49 -5.49
N GLU A 256 15.66 25.36 -4.53
CA GLU A 256 15.70 25.07 -3.10
C GLU A 256 14.31 24.74 -2.54
N TYR A 257 14.29 23.81 -1.60
CA TYR A 257 13.10 23.35 -0.91
C TYR A 257 13.31 23.43 0.60
N PHE A 258 12.30 23.90 1.32
CA PHE A 258 12.27 23.87 2.78
C PHE A 258 11.56 22.59 3.22
N VAL A 259 12.24 21.74 3.99
CA VAL A 259 11.68 20.46 4.45
C VAL A 259 11.57 20.41 5.96
N MET A 260 10.51 19.80 6.48
CA MET A 260 10.28 19.62 7.91
C MET A 260 9.86 18.20 8.22
N GLY A 261 10.17 17.75 9.43
CA GLY A 261 9.60 16.52 9.96
C GLY A 261 8.19 16.78 10.51
N ASP A 262 7.33 15.77 10.42
CA ASP A 262 5.97 15.86 10.96
C ASP A 262 5.98 15.91 12.51
N ASN A 263 7.02 15.36 13.14
CA ASN A 263 7.27 15.50 14.57
C ASN A 263 8.03 16.81 14.83
N ARG A 264 7.28 17.92 14.86
CA ARG A 264 7.82 19.28 14.77
C ARG A 264 8.81 19.64 15.85
N ASN A 265 8.57 19.27 17.09
CA ASN A 265 9.48 19.62 18.20
C ASN A 265 10.63 18.61 18.35
N ASN A 266 10.62 17.51 17.59
CA ASN A 266 11.65 16.47 17.63
C ASN A 266 12.11 16.06 16.22
N SER A 267 12.39 17.05 15.38
CA SER A 267 12.89 16.85 14.03
C SER A 267 14.10 17.73 13.73
N ARG A 268 15.15 17.09 13.21
CA ARG A 268 16.35 17.73 12.68
C ARG A 268 16.12 17.93 11.17
N ASP A 269 15.75 19.16 10.78
CA ASP A 269 15.28 19.52 9.44
C ASP A 269 15.69 20.95 9.03
N SER A 270 15.13 21.52 7.96
CA SER A 270 15.59 22.80 7.37
C SER A 270 15.58 24.00 8.32
N ARG A 271 14.92 23.89 9.49
CA ARG A 271 15.01 24.91 10.56
C ARG A 271 16.40 24.98 11.19
N LEU A 272 17.24 23.96 11.04
CA LEU A 272 18.59 23.92 11.59
C LEU A 272 19.63 24.15 10.50
N SER A 273 20.72 24.84 10.84
CA SER A 273 21.77 25.24 9.90
C SER A 273 22.60 24.08 9.34
N ASP A 274 22.60 22.94 10.03
CA ASP A 274 23.28 21.72 9.59
C ASP A 274 22.49 20.94 8.53
N VAL A 275 21.18 21.20 8.39
CA VAL A 275 20.35 20.67 7.30
C VAL A 275 20.11 21.74 6.23
N GLY A 276 19.59 22.90 6.63
CA GLY A 276 19.29 24.02 5.74
C GLY A 276 18.30 23.66 4.62
N ASN A 277 18.31 24.47 3.57
CA ASN A 277 17.48 24.27 2.38
C ASN A 277 18.05 23.15 1.52
N ILE A 278 17.17 22.35 0.91
CA ILE A 278 17.57 21.18 0.12
C ILE A 278 17.42 21.49 -1.37
N HIS A 279 18.50 21.33 -2.13
CA HIS A 279 18.44 21.46 -3.58
C HIS A 279 17.72 20.27 -4.23
N LYS A 280 16.96 20.53 -5.30
CA LYS A 280 16.21 19.50 -6.05
C LYS A 280 17.06 18.26 -6.41
N ASN A 281 18.32 18.47 -6.78
CA ASN A 281 19.23 17.40 -7.20
C ASN A 281 19.68 16.46 -6.07
N LYS A 282 19.43 16.83 -4.80
CA LYS A 282 19.71 16.01 -3.62
C LYS A 282 18.58 15.03 -3.31
N PHE A 283 17.39 15.24 -3.86
CA PHE A 283 16.29 14.31 -3.66
C PHE A 283 16.57 12.99 -4.38
N VAL A 284 16.62 11.92 -3.58
CA VAL A 284 16.80 10.54 -4.05
C VAL A 284 15.48 9.98 -4.57
N GLY A 285 14.36 10.37 -3.95
CA GLY A 285 13.04 9.92 -4.34
C GLY A 285 11.94 10.34 -3.37
N LYS A 286 10.73 9.90 -3.70
CA LYS A 286 9.48 10.17 -2.97
C LYS A 286 9.01 8.93 -2.23
N ALA A 287 8.71 9.05 -0.95
CA ALA A 287 8.03 7.98 -0.22
C ALA A 287 6.54 7.97 -0.60
N VAL A 288 6.10 6.90 -1.27
CA VAL A 288 4.73 6.83 -1.83
C VAL A 288 3.84 5.84 -1.09
N PHE A 289 4.42 4.80 -0.51
CA PHE A 289 3.66 3.67 0.02
C PHE A 289 4.27 3.13 1.30
N ARG A 290 3.43 2.79 2.28
CA ARG A 290 3.83 2.17 3.54
C ARG A 290 3.24 0.78 3.67
N PHE A 291 4.09 -0.20 4.02
CA PHE A 291 3.70 -1.61 4.15
C PHE A 291 3.35 -2.05 5.58
N THR A 292 3.97 -1.45 6.59
CA THR A 292 3.83 -1.80 8.03
C THR A 292 3.40 -0.57 8.83
N GLY A 293 2.80 -0.72 10.02
CA GLY A 293 2.38 0.43 10.85
C GLY A 293 1.12 1.19 10.41
N GLY A 294 0.47 0.76 9.31
CA GLY A 294 -0.76 1.34 8.77
C GLY A 294 -0.71 1.34 7.25
N PHE A 295 -1.18 0.26 6.63
CA PHE A 295 -1.06 0.03 5.19
C PHE A 295 -1.76 1.14 4.38
N GLY A 296 -1.05 1.81 3.48
CA GLY A 296 -1.63 2.89 2.68
C GLY A 296 -0.64 3.69 1.83
N PHE A 297 -1.19 4.53 0.95
CA PHE A 297 -0.42 5.55 0.25
C PHE A 297 -0.12 6.70 1.21
N LEU A 298 1.07 7.29 1.08
CA LEU A 298 1.50 8.42 1.90
C LEU A 298 1.07 9.78 1.34
N ASN A 299 0.57 9.80 0.11
CA ASN A 299 0.04 10.99 -0.53
C ASN A 299 -1.49 10.95 -0.59
N LYS A 300 -2.05 12.14 -0.35
CA LYS A 300 -3.39 12.64 -0.72
C LYS A 300 -4.45 12.56 0.39
N GLU A 301 -4.69 13.71 1.01
CA GLU A 301 -5.98 14.20 1.57
C GLU A 301 -6.71 13.34 2.62
N GLU A 302 -6.16 12.22 3.09
CA GLU A 302 -6.83 11.34 4.07
C GLU A 302 -6.01 11.08 5.35
N GLN A 303 -5.16 12.01 5.80
CA GLN A 303 -4.64 11.99 7.18
C GLN A 303 -4.87 13.31 7.87
#